data_AF-A0A7J9Q5K4-F1
#
_entry.id   AF-A0A7J9Q5K4-F1
#
_cell.length_a   1.000
_cell.length_b   1.000
_cell.length_c   1.000
_cell.angle_alpha   90.00
_cell.angle_beta   90.00
_cell.angle_gamma   90.00
#
_symmetry.space_group_name_H-M   'P 1'
#
loop_
_entity.id
_entity.type
_entity.pdbx_description
1 polymer ?
#
loop_
_entity_poly.entity_id
_entity_poly.type
_entity_poly.pdbx_seq_one_letter_code
_entity_poly.pdbx_strand_id
1 'polypeptide(L)'
;MKTKIIATIGPASNKNHILKKMVAAGMDIARINTKYGSVEEYLQITNRLKKIGHCKILFDIKALKMIKWLKTQNFDYLAVSFAETAFQIKKIRKKFYPRNIKIISKIETKKGIRNIDSLIKESDGIMVARGDLGKNISFEKVPLVQKSIIKKCNKKNTMVITATEMLLSLTYSKVPERSEVSDIANAVLDGSDTLMLSEETTIGKHPVLAIKIMKLVIKETEKQTRK
;
A
#
# COMPACT_ATOMS: atom_id res chain seq x y z
N MET A 1 -14.89 -10.26 4.62
CA MET A 1 -13.54 -10.36 4.00
C MET A 1 -12.50 -9.98 5.05
N LYS A 2 -11.26 -10.50 5.00
CA LYS A 2 -10.21 -10.19 5.98
C LYS A 2 -9.26 -9.12 5.44
N THR A 3 -9.11 -8.00 6.15
CA THR A 3 -8.23 -6.89 5.78
C THR A 3 -6.76 -7.33 5.84
N LYS A 4 -6.02 -7.01 4.78
CA LYS A 4 -4.61 -7.35 4.58
C LYS A 4 -3.67 -6.22 5.01
N ILE A 5 -2.40 -6.55 5.20
CA ILE A 5 -1.34 -5.59 5.55
C ILE A 5 -0.28 -5.55 4.46
N ILE A 6 -0.05 -4.35 3.89
CA ILE A 6 1.16 -4.01 3.15
C ILE A 6 2.17 -3.42 4.14
N ALA A 7 3.43 -3.87 4.07
CA ALA A 7 4.53 -3.20 4.77
C ALA A 7 5.63 -2.83 3.79
N THR A 8 6.15 -1.61 3.94
CA THR A 8 7.24 -1.10 3.11
C THR A 8 8.58 -1.59 3.63
N ILE A 9 9.40 -2.14 2.73
CA ILE A 9 10.73 -2.67 3.04
C ILE A 9 11.76 -1.55 2.92
N GLY A 10 12.65 -1.46 3.91
CA GLY A 10 13.70 -0.46 4.00
C GLY A 10 14.81 -0.86 4.98
N PRO A 11 15.70 0.08 5.36
CA PRO A 11 16.86 -0.21 6.19
C PRO A 11 16.57 -0.96 7.49
N ALA A 12 15.46 -0.64 8.18
CA ALA A 12 15.08 -1.29 9.43
C ALA A 12 14.57 -2.73 9.24
N SER A 13 14.10 -3.08 8.04
CA SER A 13 13.41 -4.33 7.74
C SER A 13 14.14 -5.25 6.76
N ASN A 14 15.15 -4.77 6.02
CA ASN A 14 15.82 -5.50 4.94
C ASN A 14 16.82 -6.59 5.39
N LYS A 15 16.66 -7.14 6.60
CA LYS A 15 17.41 -8.30 7.09
C LYS A 15 16.53 -9.54 6.99
N ASN A 16 17.08 -10.65 6.50
CA ASN A 16 16.32 -11.90 6.26
C ASN A 16 15.52 -12.36 7.49
N HIS A 17 16.12 -12.34 8.68
CA HIS A 17 15.44 -12.74 9.92
C HIS A 17 14.33 -11.76 10.34
N ILE A 18 14.43 -10.47 9.99
CA ILE A 18 13.37 -9.49 10.25
C ILE A 18 12.21 -9.70 9.27
N LEU A 19 12.48 -9.85 7.98
CA LEU A 19 11.45 -10.16 6.97
C LEU A 19 10.65 -11.40 7.34
N LYS A 20 11.31 -12.48 7.78
CA LYS A 20 10.62 -13.69 8.29
C LYS A 20 9.67 -13.37 9.45
N LYS A 21 10.14 -12.58 10.42
CA LYS A 21 9.31 -12.14 11.56
C LYS A 21 8.15 -11.24 11.13
N MET A 22 8.33 -10.40 10.11
CA MET A 22 7.27 -9.54 9.57
C MET A 22 6.17 -10.37 8.88
N VAL A 23 6.55 -11.34 8.04
CA VAL A 23 5.59 -12.28 7.43
C VAL A 23 4.84 -13.05 8.52
N ALA A 24 5.55 -13.62 9.50
CA ALA A 24 4.94 -14.34 10.62
C ALA A 24 4.02 -13.45 11.48
N ALA A 25 4.31 -12.15 11.60
CA ALA A 25 3.47 -11.19 12.31
C ALA A 25 2.18 -10.83 11.55
N GLY A 26 2.08 -11.15 10.25
CA GLY A 26 0.89 -10.93 9.44
C GLY A 26 1.06 -9.94 8.29
N MET A 27 2.29 -9.68 7.82
CA MET A 27 2.52 -8.97 6.56
C MET A 27 2.10 -9.83 5.38
N ASP A 28 1.11 -9.38 4.61
CA ASP A 28 0.59 -10.10 3.44
C ASP A 28 1.33 -9.69 2.15
N ILE A 29 1.76 -8.43 2.07
CA ILE A 29 2.36 -7.85 0.87
C ILE A 29 3.57 -6.99 1.27
N ALA A 30 4.73 -7.23 0.63
CA ALA A 30 5.92 -6.41 0.77
C ALA A 30 5.94 -5.33 -0.31
N ARG A 31 5.95 -4.06 0.10
CA ARG A 31 6.12 -2.91 -0.79
C ARG A 31 7.60 -2.56 -0.94
N ILE A 32 8.04 -2.44 -2.19
CA ILE A 32 9.37 -1.92 -2.56
C ILE A 32 9.17 -0.57 -3.24
N ASN A 33 9.62 0.49 -2.57
CA ASN A 33 9.53 1.86 -3.10
C ASN A 33 10.74 2.16 -3.98
N THR A 34 10.52 2.34 -5.29
CA THR A 34 11.63 2.49 -6.24
C THR A 34 12.26 3.89 -6.27
N LYS A 35 11.93 4.76 -5.31
CA LYS A 35 12.49 6.12 -5.18
C LYS A 35 13.85 6.15 -4.47
N TYR A 36 14.15 5.18 -3.61
CA TYR A 36 15.22 5.33 -2.60
C TYR A 36 16.40 4.36 -2.72
N GLY A 37 16.35 3.38 -3.62
CA GLY A 37 17.40 2.36 -3.74
C GLY A 37 17.81 2.04 -5.18
N SER A 38 18.74 1.09 -5.31
CA SER A 38 19.24 0.60 -6.59
C SER A 38 18.53 -0.67 -7.06
N VAL A 39 18.73 -1.02 -8.33
CA VAL A 39 18.21 -2.27 -8.91
C VAL A 39 18.76 -3.49 -8.16
N GLU A 40 20.03 -3.47 -7.80
CA GLU A 40 20.69 -4.54 -7.04
C GLU A 40 20.02 -4.74 -5.68
N GLU A 41 19.72 -3.65 -4.96
CA GLU A 41 19.03 -3.71 -3.67
C GLU A 41 17.62 -4.30 -3.81
N TYR A 42 16.87 -3.89 -4.83
CA TYR A 42 15.53 -4.44 -5.10
C TYR A 42 15.59 -5.93 -5.44
N LEU A 43 16.59 -6.37 -6.22
CA LEU A 43 16.83 -7.80 -6.50
C LEU A 43 17.10 -8.58 -5.23
N GLN A 44 17.94 -8.06 -4.33
CA GLN A 44 18.21 -8.72 -3.05
C GLN A 44 16.94 -8.85 -2.20
N ILE A 45 16.13 -7.79 -2.10
CA ILE A 45 14.85 -7.81 -1.36
C ILE A 45 13.92 -8.88 -1.94
N THR A 46 13.71 -8.86 -3.26
CA THR A 46 12.81 -9.82 -3.93
C THR A 46 13.28 -11.26 -3.78
N ASN A 47 14.59 -11.53 -3.86
CA ASN A 47 15.15 -12.86 -3.65
C ASN A 47 14.97 -13.35 -2.21
N ARG A 48 15.15 -12.47 -1.21
CA ARG A 48 14.87 -12.81 0.20
C ARG A 48 13.38 -13.15 0.39
N LEU A 49 12.48 -12.34 -0.13
CA LEU A 49 11.02 -12.56 -0.01
C LEU A 49 10.57 -13.86 -0.70
N LYS A 50 11.10 -14.16 -1.90
CA LYS A 50 10.82 -15.43 -2.60
C LYS A 50 11.23 -16.66 -1.78
N LYS A 51 12.38 -16.61 -1.09
CA LYS A 51 12.84 -17.69 -0.21
C LYS A 51 11.98 -17.86 1.04
N ILE A 52 11.34 -16.79 1.51
CA ILE A 52 10.43 -16.85 2.66
C ILE A 52 9.07 -17.45 2.27
N GLY A 53 8.59 -17.13 1.07
CA GLY A 53 7.27 -17.55 0.59
C GLY A 53 6.12 -16.82 1.30
N HIS A 54 4.88 -17.10 0.90
CA HIS A 54 3.64 -16.61 1.54
C HIS A 54 3.49 -15.08 1.64
N CYS A 55 4.25 -14.30 0.88
CA CYS A 55 4.17 -12.85 0.83
C CYS A 55 4.22 -12.37 -0.62
N LYS A 56 3.26 -11.53 -1.02
CA LYS A 56 3.21 -10.93 -2.35
C LYS A 56 4.16 -9.73 -2.44
N ILE A 57 4.58 -9.38 -3.66
CA ILE A 57 5.50 -8.28 -3.92
C ILE A 57 4.77 -7.17 -4.68
N LEU A 58 4.82 -5.95 -4.13
CA LEU A 58 4.32 -4.73 -4.74
C LEU A 58 5.49 -3.79 -5.03
N PHE A 59 5.67 -3.42 -6.30
CA PHE A 59 6.58 -2.35 -6.68
C PHE A 59 5.83 -1.02 -6.76
N ASP A 60 6.26 -0.02 -6.00
CA ASP A 60 5.75 1.35 -6.07
C ASP A 60 6.70 2.22 -6.90
N ILE A 61 6.23 2.63 -8.08
CA ILE A 61 7.00 3.43 -9.02
C ILE A 61 6.57 4.89 -9.01
N LYS A 62 7.57 5.77 -9.01
CA LYS A 62 7.38 7.22 -9.24
C LYS A 62 7.47 7.59 -10.73
N ALA A 63 8.25 6.85 -11.50
CA ALA A 63 8.52 7.17 -12.90
C ALA A 63 8.63 5.90 -13.77
N LEU A 64 8.44 6.09 -15.08
CA LEU A 64 8.45 5.00 -16.06
C LEU A 64 9.84 4.41 -16.34
N LYS A 65 10.92 5.03 -15.83
CA LYS A 65 12.31 4.59 -16.05
C LYS A 65 12.54 3.15 -15.60
N MET A 66 11.87 2.72 -14.54
CA MET A 66 12.04 1.39 -13.94
C MET A 66 11.32 0.27 -14.72
N ILE A 67 10.45 0.60 -15.68
CA ILE A 67 9.63 -0.40 -16.39
C ILE A 67 10.48 -1.41 -17.15
N LYS A 68 11.58 -0.99 -17.79
CA LYS A 68 12.44 -1.92 -18.55
C LYS A 68 12.98 -3.03 -17.65
N TRP A 69 13.45 -2.68 -16.46
CA TRP A 69 13.92 -3.64 -15.48
C TRP A 69 12.77 -4.45 -14.87
N LEU A 70 11.66 -3.82 -14.48
CA LEU A 70 10.52 -4.53 -13.88
C LEU A 70 9.94 -5.62 -14.78
N LYS A 71 10.01 -5.48 -16.11
CA LYS A 71 9.61 -6.53 -17.05
C LYS A 71 10.34 -7.86 -16.84
N THR A 72 11.58 -7.82 -16.36
CA THR A 72 12.40 -9.01 -16.11
C THR A 72 12.20 -9.57 -14.70
N GLN A 73 11.39 -8.91 -13.87
CA GLN A 73 11.18 -9.29 -12.47
C GLN A 73 9.86 -10.00 -12.28
N ASN A 74 9.80 -10.94 -11.33
CA ASN A 74 8.54 -11.52 -10.90
C ASN A 74 7.97 -10.79 -9.68
N PHE A 75 6.80 -10.17 -9.83
CA PHE A 75 6.08 -9.44 -8.80
C PHE A 75 4.56 -9.52 -9.04
N ASP A 76 3.78 -9.22 -8.00
CA ASP A 76 2.33 -9.34 -8.02
C ASP A 76 1.63 -8.05 -8.41
N TYR A 77 2.07 -6.91 -7.87
CA TYR A 77 1.41 -5.61 -8.04
C TYR A 77 2.38 -4.51 -8.48
N LEU A 78 1.91 -3.62 -9.34
CA LEU A 78 2.57 -2.37 -9.70
C LEU A 78 1.73 -1.19 -9.19
N ALA A 79 2.21 -0.47 -8.19
CA ALA A 79 1.60 0.79 -7.78
C ALA A 79 2.16 1.96 -8.58
N VAL A 80 1.27 2.75 -9.17
CA VAL A 80 1.59 3.90 -10.03
C VAL A 80 1.28 5.18 -9.27
N SER A 81 2.34 5.93 -8.93
CA SER A 81 2.21 7.25 -8.30
C SER A 81 1.60 8.28 -9.27
N PHE A 82 0.91 9.26 -8.71
CA PHE A 82 0.23 10.36 -9.40
C PHE A 82 -0.65 9.85 -10.55
N ALA A 83 -1.51 8.89 -10.24
CA ALA A 83 -2.46 8.35 -11.20
C ALA A 83 -3.62 9.34 -11.40
N GLU A 84 -3.70 9.93 -12.59
CA GLU A 84 -4.65 11.00 -12.87
C GLU A 84 -5.65 10.67 -13.98
N THR A 85 -5.32 9.73 -14.88
CA THR A 85 -6.19 9.40 -16.03
C THR A 85 -6.18 7.91 -16.34
N ALA A 86 -7.30 7.37 -16.82
CA ALA A 86 -7.35 5.99 -17.31
C ALA A 86 -6.36 5.75 -18.49
N PHE A 87 -6.13 6.76 -19.33
CA PHE A 87 -5.17 6.66 -20.43
C PHE A 87 -3.73 6.39 -19.94
N GLN A 88 -3.30 7.04 -18.86
CA GLN A 88 -2.00 6.79 -18.23
C GLN A 88 -1.87 5.32 -17.81
N ILE A 89 -2.91 4.76 -17.19
CA ILE A 89 -2.93 3.36 -16.73
C ILE A 89 -2.90 2.40 -17.91
N LYS A 90 -3.71 2.63 -18.95
CA LYS A 90 -3.68 1.85 -20.21
C LYS A 90 -2.29 1.83 -20.84
N LYS A 91 -1.64 2.99 -20.92
CA LYS A 91 -0.30 3.13 -21.50
C LYS A 91 0.73 2.32 -20.71
N ILE A 92 0.64 2.33 -19.38
CA ILE A 92 1.52 1.52 -18.52
C ILE A 92 1.22 0.03 -18.74
N ARG A 93 -0.05 -0.40 -18.70
CA ARG A 93 -0.45 -1.79 -18.93
C ARG A 93 0.08 -2.31 -20.27
N LYS A 94 -0.08 -1.54 -21.35
CA LYS A 94 0.44 -1.89 -22.69
C LYS A 94 1.95 -2.13 -22.69
N LYS A 95 2.71 -1.42 -21.86
CA LYS A 95 4.16 -1.64 -21.77
C LYS A 95 4.49 -3.03 -21.25
N PHE A 96 3.66 -3.67 -20.43
CA PHE A 96 3.94 -4.99 -19.85
C PHE A 96 3.42 -6.16 -20.69
N TYR A 97 2.72 -5.92 -21.80
CA TYR A 97 2.25 -6.98 -22.70
C TYR A 97 3.40 -7.92 -23.15
N PRO A 98 3.20 -9.25 -23.22
CA PRO A 98 1.94 -9.99 -23.00
C PRO A 98 1.61 -10.29 -21.52
N ARG A 99 2.46 -9.91 -20.57
CA ARG A 99 2.20 -10.15 -19.14
C ARG A 99 1.05 -9.27 -18.66
N ASN A 100 0.03 -9.91 -18.08
CA ASN A 100 -1.05 -9.19 -17.39
C ASN A 100 -0.65 -8.84 -15.96
N ILE A 101 -0.08 -7.65 -15.76
CA ILE A 101 0.25 -7.14 -14.42
C ILE A 101 -0.98 -6.58 -13.70
N LYS A 102 -1.01 -6.66 -12.37
CA LYS A 102 -2.03 -6.00 -11.54
C LYS A 102 -1.59 -4.58 -11.20
N ILE A 103 -2.34 -3.57 -11.65
CA ILE A 103 -2.00 -2.16 -11.45
C ILE A 103 -2.83 -1.55 -10.33
N ILE A 104 -2.14 -0.90 -9.40
CA ILE A 104 -2.73 -0.10 -8.32
C ILE A 104 -2.53 1.38 -8.63
N SER A 105 -3.61 2.13 -8.82
CA SER A 105 -3.54 3.58 -9.05
C SER A 105 -3.52 4.34 -7.73
N LYS A 106 -2.46 5.12 -7.49
CA LYS A 106 -2.34 5.95 -6.28
C LYS A 106 -3.02 7.30 -6.51
N ILE A 107 -4.03 7.58 -5.69
CA ILE A 107 -4.80 8.81 -5.74
C ILE A 107 -4.16 9.82 -4.80
N GLU A 108 -3.47 10.79 -5.39
CA GLU A 108 -2.62 11.77 -4.69
C GLU A 108 -2.99 13.22 -5.05
N THR A 109 -3.84 13.44 -6.06
CA THR A 109 -4.14 14.79 -6.59
C THR A 109 -5.63 15.04 -6.77
N LYS A 110 -6.02 16.33 -6.82
CA LYS A 110 -7.40 16.76 -7.18
C LYS A 110 -7.87 16.16 -8.50
N LYS A 111 -6.98 16.02 -9.48
CA LYS A 111 -7.31 15.45 -10.79
C LYS A 111 -7.55 13.95 -10.71
N GLY A 112 -6.77 13.22 -9.91
CA GLY A 112 -7.03 11.80 -9.59
C GLY A 112 -8.40 11.61 -8.93
N ILE A 113 -8.77 12.49 -7.98
CA ILE A 113 -10.09 12.47 -7.34
C ILE A 113 -11.21 12.70 -8.37
N ARG A 114 -11.11 13.73 -9.22
CA ARG A 114 -12.12 14.01 -10.26
C ARG A 114 -12.31 12.85 -11.23
N ASN A 115 -11.24 12.14 -11.56
CA ASN A 115 -11.24 11.03 -12.52
C ASN A 115 -11.41 9.65 -11.87
N ILE A 116 -11.76 9.59 -10.58
CA ILE A 116 -11.75 8.35 -9.80
C ILE A 116 -12.54 7.21 -10.44
N ASP A 117 -13.72 7.48 -11.00
CA ASP A 117 -14.59 6.44 -11.57
C ASP A 117 -13.94 5.79 -12.81
N SER A 118 -13.24 6.59 -13.63
CA SER A 118 -12.49 6.08 -14.79
C SER A 118 -11.24 5.31 -14.38
N LEU A 119 -10.58 5.73 -13.29
CA LEU A 119 -9.41 5.06 -12.74
C LEU A 119 -9.78 3.71 -12.11
N ILE A 120 -10.89 3.64 -11.38
CA ILE A 120 -11.45 2.40 -10.83
C ILE A 120 -11.70 1.38 -11.94
N LYS A 121 -12.30 1.82 -13.06
CA LYS A 121 -12.59 0.93 -14.21
C LYS A 121 -11.35 0.33 -14.85
N GLU A 122 -10.23 1.06 -14.86
CA GLU A 122 -9.02 0.68 -15.59
C GLU A 122 -7.94 0.00 -14.71
N SER A 123 -8.04 0.17 -13.39
CA SER A 123 -7.06 -0.32 -12.41
C SER A 123 -7.53 -1.63 -11.78
N ASP A 124 -6.58 -2.47 -11.36
CA ASP A 124 -6.89 -3.67 -10.57
C ASP A 124 -7.07 -3.34 -9.08
N GLY A 125 -6.63 -2.14 -8.65
CA GLY A 125 -6.93 -1.59 -7.35
C GLY A 125 -6.62 -0.09 -7.27
N ILE A 126 -7.08 0.53 -6.19
CA ILE A 126 -6.88 1.94 -5.87
C ILE A 126 -6.14 2.05 -4.54
N MET A 127 -5.21 3.00 -4.44
CA MET A 127 -4.56 3.34 -3.18
C MET A 127 -4.87 4.81 -2.83
N VAL A 128 -5.47 5.04 -1.67
CA VAL A 128 -5.65 6.37 -1.09
C VAL A 128 -4.35 6.72 -0.36
N ALA A 129 -3.47 7.47 -1.04
CA ALA A 129 -2.15 7.83 -0.54
C ALA A 129 -2.20 9.18 0.19
N ARG A 130 -2.56 9.13 1.49
CA ARG A 130 -3.03 10.28 2.27
C ARG A 130 -1.96 11.36 2.48
N GLY A 131 -0.70 10.98 2.64
CA GLY A 131 0.40 11.92 2.84
C GLY A 131 0.65 12.83 1.63
N ASP A 132 0.60 12.30 0.41
CA ASP A 132 0.70 13.13 -0.79
C ASP A 132 -0.65 13.79 -1.15
N LEU A 133 -1.77 13.10 -0.88
CA LEU A 133 -3.10 13.68 -1.05
C LEU A 133 -3.31 14.94 -0.18
N GLY A 134 -2.93 14.91 1.09
CA GLY A 134 -3.02 16.03 2.04
C GLY A 134 -2.12 17.23 1.71
N LYS A 135 -1.13 17.05 0.82
CA LYS A 135 -0.37 18.17 0.23
C LYS A 135 -1.08 18.82 -0.96
N ASN A 136 -2.00 18.09 -1.59
CA ASN A 136 -2.68 18.50 -2.82
C ASN A 136 -4.13 18.96 -2.60
N ILE A 137 -4.72 18.65 -1.44
CA ILE A 137 -6.02 19.13 -0.98
C ILE A 137 -5.93 19.59 0.47
N SER A 138 -6.89 20.41 0.90
CA SER A 138 -6.99 20.80 2.30
C SER A 138 -7.14 19.56 3.21
N PHE A 139 -6.39 19.51 4.31
CA PHE A 139 -6.24 18.31 5.15
C PHE A 139 -7.58 17.84 5.73
N GLU A 140 -8.50 18.75 6.04
CA GLU A 140 -9.83 18.46 6.56
C GLU A 140 -10.72 17.70 5.56
N LYS A 141 -10.39 17.77 4.26
CA LYS A 141 -11.11 17.05 3.20
C LYS A 141 -10.61 15.63 3.00
N VAL A 142 -9.41 15.28 3.47
CA VAL A 142 -8.79 13.97 3.25
C VAL A 142 -9.67 12.81 3.78
N PRO A 143 -10.23 12.87 5.01
CA PRO A 143 -11.07 11.78 5.51
C PRO A 143 -12.34 11.57 4.68
N LEU A 144 -13.00 12.65 4.24
CA LEU A 144 -14.21 12.57 3.42
C LEU A 144 -13.91 12.01 2.02
N VAL A 145 -12.79 12.41 1.42
CA VAL A 145 -12.32 11.88 0.14
C VAL A 145 -11.97 10.39 0.26
N GLN A 146 -11.27 9.98 1.31
CA GLN A 146 -10.99 8.57 1.60
C GLN A 146 -12.29 7.75 1.62
N LYS A 147 -13.26 8.14 2.44
CA LYS A 147 -14.55 7.44 2.55
C LYS A 147 -15.28 7.34 1.20
N SER A 148 -15.29 8.42 0.44
CA SER A 148 -15.89 8.47 -0.90
C SER A 148 -15.21 7.51 -1.88
N ILE A 149 -13.87 7.49 -1.92
CA ILE A 149 -13.10 6.59 -2.78
C ILE A 149 -13.33 5.13 -2.39
N ILE A 150 -13.25 4.79 -1.10
CA ILE A 150 -13.48 3.42 -0.60
C ILE A 150 -14.88 2.95 -0.99
N LYS A 151 -15.92 3.76 -0.74
CA LYS A 151 -17.30 3.43 -1.11
C LYS A 151 -17.45 3.17 -2.62
N LYS A 152 -16.81 3.97 -3.47
CA LYS A 152 -16.84 3.80 -4.92
C LYS A 152 -16.13 2.51 -5.37
N CYS A 153 -14.98 2.20 -4.76
CA CYS A 153 -14.24 0.96 -5.03
C CYS A 153 -15.05 -0.27 -4.63
N ASN A 154 -15.64 -0.25 -3.43
CA ASN A 154 -16.48 -1.34 -2.91
C ASN A 154 -17.70 -1.59 -3.81
N LYS A 155 -18.38 -0.53 -4.28
CA LYS A 155 -19.49 -0.66 -5.24
C LYS A 155 -19.10 -1.31 -6.57
N LYS A 156 -17.82 -1.26 -6.94
CA LYS A 156 -17.27 -1.83 -8.18
C LYS A 156 -16.46 -3.10 -7.97
N ASN A 157 -16.40 -3.62 -6.73
CA ASN A 157 -15.54 -4.75 -6.35
C ASN A 157 -14.07 -4.55 -6.74
N THR A 158 -13.60 -3.31 -6.67
CA THR A 158 -12.19 -2.95 -6.94
C THR A 158 -11.45 -2.89 -5.62
N MET A 159 -10.32 -3.58 -5.51
CA MET A 159 -9.50 -3.57 -4.30
C MET A 159 -9.09 -2.14 -3.94
N VAL A 160 -9.27 -1.74 -2.68
CA VAL A 160 -8.86 -0.43 -2.17
C VAL A 160 -7.90 -0.52 -0.99
N ILE A 161 -6.88 0.33 -1.02
CA ILE A 161 -5.80 0.37 -0.04
C ILE A 161 -5.80 1.73 0.64
N THR A 162 -5.89 1.77 1.97
CA THR A 162 -5.62 3.00 2.74
C THR A 162 -4.15 3.02 3.15
N ALA A 163 -3.45 4.12 2.84
CA ALA A 163 -2.01 4.20 2.97
C ALA A 163 -1.55 5.48 3.68
N THR A 164 -0.31 5.41 4.20
CA THR A 164 0.48 6.45 4.88
C THR A 164 -0.08 6.90 6.22
N GLU A 165 0.79 7.17 7.20
CA GLU A 165 0.42 7.73 8.51
C GLU A 165 -0.58 6.87 9.28
N MET A 166 -0.48 5.54 9.18
CA MET A 166 -1.40 4.63 9.90
C MET A 166 -0.95 4.40 11.35
N LEU A 167 0.36 4.30 11.59
CA LEU A 167 0.99 4.10 12.90
C LEU A 167 2.32 4.87 12.98
N LEU A 168 2.38 6.07 12.41
CA LEU A 168 3.60 6.87 12.25
C LEU A 168 4.38 7.04 13.57
N SER A 169 3.69 7.18 14.70
CA SER A 169 4.31 7.30 16.02
C SER A 169 5.22 6.12 16.36
N LEU A 170 4.96 4.92 15.81
CA LEU A 170 5.79 3.73 16.01
C LEU A 170 7.16 3.79 15.32
N THR A 171 7.44 4.86 14.56
CA THR A 171 8.79 5.15 14.08
C THR A 171 9.73 5.54 15.23
N TYR A 172 9.21 6.19 16.27
CA TYR A 172 9.96 6.68 17.43
C TYR A 172 9.45 6.15 18.80
N SER A 173 8.22 5.66 18.86
CA SER A 173 7.57 5.09 20.05
C SER A 173 7.35 3.58 19.93
N LYS A 174 7.06 2.90 21.04
CA LYS A 174 6.59 1.49 21.08
C LYS A 174 5.07 1.38 21.28
N VAL A 175 4.41 2.49 21.59
CA VAL A 175 2.98 2.57 21.85
C VAL A 175 2.38 3.54 20.82
N PRO A 176 1.32 3.13 20.11
CA PRO A 176 0.69 3.99 19.12
C PRO A 176 -0.17 5.05 19.80
N GLU A 177 -0.47 6.12 19.08
CA GLU A 177 -1.44 7.10 19.56
C GLU A 177 -2.88 6.56 19.45
N ARG A 178 -3.78 7.06 20.30
CA ARG A 178 -5.20 6.70 20.25
C ARG A 178 -5.86 7.11 18.92
N SER A 179 -5.42 8.24 18.38
CA SER A 179 -5.80 8.76 17.05
C SER A 179 -5.47 7.76 15.94
N GLU A 180 -4.27 7.20 15.93
CA GLU A 180 -3.81 6.21 14.94
C GLU A 180 -4.59 4.90 15.03
N VAL A 181 -4.86 4.42 16.25
CA VAL A 181 -5.72 3.24 16.48
C VAL A 181 -7.12 3.48 15.93
N SER A 182 -7.70 4.66 16.20
CA SER A 182 -9.00 5.07 15.68
C SER A 182 -9.00 5.16 14.15
N ASP A 183 -7.93 5.67 13.55
CA ASP A 183 -7.79 5.80 12.10
C ASP A 183 -7.72 4.43 11.39
N ILE A 184 -6.94 3.48 11.92
CA ILE A 184 -6.94 2.09 11.44
C ILE A 184 -8.34 1.47 11.53
N ALA A 185 -9.00 1.59 12.68
CA ALA A 185 -10.33 1.04 12.88
C ALA A 185 -11.33 1.63 11.88
N ASN A 186 -11.32 2.95 11.70
CA ASN A 186 -12.19 3.63 10.73
C ASN A 186 -11.91 3.19 9.28
N ALA A 187 -10.65 3.02 8.89
CA ALA A 187 -10.33 2.54 7.55
C ALA A 187 -10.86 1.11 7.30
N VAL A 188 -10.84 0.24 8.32
CA VAL A 188 -11.46 -1.10 8.25
C VAL A 188 -12.99 -0.99 8.16
N LEU A 189 -13.62 -0.17 8.99
CA LEU A 189 -15.08 0.03 9.01
C LEU A 189 -15.60 0.66 7.70
N ASP A 190 -14.83 1.57 7.11
CA ASP A 190 -15.12 2.16 5.79
C ASP A 190 -15.10 1.11 4.67
N GLY A 191 -14.42 -0.02 4.92
CA GLY A 191 -14.36 -1.17 4.03
C GLY A 191 -13.09 -1.24 3.19
N SER A 192 -11.94 -0.81 3.71
CA SER A 192 -10.66 -1.00 3.02
C SER A 192 -10.23 -2.48 3.02
N ASP A 193 -9.86 -2.99 1.83
CA ASP A 193 -9.33 -4.34 1.67
C ASP A 193 -7.95 -4.50 2.33
N THR A 194 -7.14 -3.44 2.30
CA THR A 194 -5.74 -3.48 2.72
C THR A 194 -5.34 -2.18 3.37
N LEU A 195 -4.53 -2.27 4.42
CA LEU A 195 -3.88 -1.12 5.06
C LEU A 195 -2.37 -1.18 4.83
N MET A 196 -1.71 -0.02 4.78
CA MET A 196 -0.29 0.06 4.45
C MET A 196 0.54 0.78 5.52
N LEU A 197 1.61 0.12 5.96
CA LEU A 197 2.71 0.70 6.73
C LEU A 197 3.81 1.19 5.78
N SER A 198 4.28 2.41 6.01
CA SER A 198 5.30 3.12 5.24
C SER A 198 6.58 3.27 6.08
N GLU A 199 6.77 4.40 6.74
CA GLU A 199 7.95 4.74 7.53
C GLU A 199 8.12 3.78 8.71
N GLU A 200 7.00 3.31 9.29
CA GLU A 200 6.93 2.44 10.45
C GLU A 200 7.74 1.15 10.26
N THR A 201 7.75 0.62 9.03
CA THR A 201 8.50 -0.60 8.69
C THR A 201 9.75 -0.34 7.87
N THR A 202 9.90 0.85 7.30
CA THR A 202 11.07 1.24 6.50
C THR A 202 12.23 1.68 7.38
N ILE A 203 11.98 2.65 8.27
CA ILE A 203 12.99 3.31 9.13
C ILE A 203 12.68 3.18 10.63
N GLY A 204 11.45 2.82 10.99
CA GLY A 204 11.04 2.67 12.38
C GLY A 204 11.85 1.60 13.12
N LYS A 205 12.12 1.84 14.41
CA LYS A 205 12.96 0.96 15.24
C LYS A 205 12.36 -0.44 15.46
N HIS A 206 11.04 -0.59 15.29
CA HIS A 206 10.31 -1.81 15.61
C HIS A 206 9.34 -2.25 14.49
N PRO A 207 9.83 -2.61 13.29
CA PRO A 207 8.99 -2.92 12.12
C PRO A 207 8.02 -4.10 12.36
N VAL A 208 8.48 -5.13 13.10
CA VAL A 208 7.65 -6.29 13.46
C VAL A 208 6.53 -5.89 14.44
N LEU A 209 6.80 -4.97 15.36
CA LEU A 209 5.82 -4.49 16.34
C LEU A 209 4.71 -3.70 15.63
N ALA A 210 5.06 -2.85 14.67
CA ALA A 210 4.08 -2.08 13.89
C ALA A 210 3.08 -3.00 13.18
N ILE A 211 3.55 -4.09 12.55
CA ILE A 211 2.66 -5.09 11.92
C ILE A 211 1.79 -5.78 12.97
N LYS A 212 2.35 -6.18 14.12
CA LYS A 212 1.57 -6.83 15.20
C LYS A 212 0.46 -5.92 15.73
N ILE A 213 0.76 -4.64 15.94
CA ILE A 213 -0.22 -3.65 16.42
C ILE A 213 -1.29 -3.42 15.36
N MET A 214 -0.92 -3.18 14.10
CA MET A 214 -1.91 -3.05 13.02
C MET A 214 -2.80 -4.30 12.92
N LYS A 215 -2.21 -5.50 13.03
CA LYS A 215 -2.97 -6.75 13.00
C LYS A 215 -3.92 -6.90 14.17
N LEU A 216 -3.53 -6.46 15.36
CA LEU A 216 -4.37 -6.45 16.57
C LEU A 216 -5.60 -5.57 16.35
N VAL A 217 -5.40 -4.32 15.92
CA VAL A 217 -6.50 -3.36 15.71
C VAL A 217 -7.44 -3.83 14.60
N ILE A 218 -6.90 -4.33 13.49
CA ILE A 218 -7.71 -4.92 12.40
C ILE A 218 -8.57 -6.06 12.96
N LYS A 219 -7.97 -7.03 13.65
CA LYS A 219 -8.70 -8.20 14.19
C LYS A 219 -9.80 -7.79 15.15
N GLU A 220 -9.55 -6.80 16.01
CA GLU A 220 -10.55 -6.32 16.95
C GLU A 220 -11.71 -5.64 16.22
N THR A 221 -11.40 -4.78 15.26
CA THR A 221 -12.41 -4.06 14.46
C THR A 221 -13.26 -5.01 13.62
N GLU A 222 -12.65 -6.04 13.02
CA GLU A 222 -13.34 -7.06 12.22
C GLU A 222 -14.37 -7.88 13.01
N LYS A 223 -14.32 -7.91 14.35
CA LYS A 223 -15.36 -8.55 15.16
C LYS A 223 -16.70 -7.82 15.04
N GLN A 224 -16.69 -6.52 14.76
CA GLN A 224 -17.89 -5.68 14.64
C GLN A 224 -18.46 -5.65 13.22
N THR A 225 -17.65 -5.96 12.20
CA THR A 225 -18.08 -5.99 10.79
C THR A 225 -18.65 -7.35 10.35
N ARG A 226 -18.63 -8.34 11.25
CA ARG A 226 -19.34 -9.63 11.06
C ARG A 226 -20.79 -9.48 11.52
N LYS A 227 -21.61 -8.82 10.70
CA LYS A 227 -23.08 -8.99 10.66
C LYS A 227 -23.54 -8.92 9.22
#